data_AF-A0A0G1LVU0-F1
#
_entry.id   AF-A0A0G1LVU0-F1
#
_cell.length_a   1.000
_cell.length_b   1.000
_cell.length_c   1.000
_cell.angle_alpha   90.00
_cell.angle_beta   90.00
_cell.angle_gamma   90.00
#
_symmetry.space_group_name_H-M   'P 1'
#
loop_
_entity.id
_entity.type
_entity.pdbx_description
1 polymer ?
#
loop_
_entity_poly.entity_id
_entity_poly.type
_entity_poly.pdbx_seq_one_letter_code
_entity_poly.pdbx_strand_id
1 'polypeptide(L)'
;MKIKCTKIASVTKNAHLPSEVSVTSDFKPESGLLLVVEVLEDKKIYNQLELVSGRLSTLKKGDILAVALGNRKALKGFVGKIPEQLAVGHTIHILNIGGVAGICTSENLKEVGHALSVKVLGAITEGKKVLTIKAFKTFEPHSTLASKIPLIVVSGTCMNVGKTTVACETIKALSQKGFTVAAAKLTGIAALRDTENMKDYGASWSVSFLDAGFTSTVQNESEGVAITKGAIDHLSQYKPDVIVIEFGDGVFGEYGVMEILKDPEIQKNMGAHLGCAHDPMGATKLAEVCEQIGAPLTLISGPVTDNEVGVNFIKKFLNLPALNALTQPQDLFNHLSLPCLKQ
;
A
#
# COMPACT_ATOMS: atom_id res chain seq x y z
N MET A 1 22.90 -7.64 23.00
CA MET A 1 23.74 -8.44 22.07
C MET A 1 23.73 -7.74 20.71
N LYS A 2 24.76 -7.91 19.88
CA LYS A 2 24.72 -7.43 18.49
C LYS A 2 24.50 -8.60 17.53
N ILE A 3 23.70 -8.39 16.49
CA ILE A 3 23.43 -9.38 15.45
C ILE A 3 23.63 -8.74 14.08
N LYS A 4 24.32 -9.45 13.19
CA LYS A 4 24.46 -9.07 11.78
C LYS A 4 23.28 -9.61 10.97
N CYS A 5 22.49 -8.72 10.40
CA CYS A 5 21.41 -9.05 9.47
C CYS A 5 21.99 -9.36 8.09
N THR A 6 21.57 -10.46 7.47
CA THR A 6 21.87 -10.76 6.07
C THR A 6 21.00 -9.94 5.13
N LYS A 7 19.78 -9.60 5.56
CA LYS A 7 18.80 -8.83 4.79
C LYS A 7 18.01 -7.88 5.69
N ILE A 8 17.72 -6.69 5.17
CA ILE A 8 16.94 -5.67 5.86
C ILE A 8 15.70 -5.39 5.03
N ALA A 9 14.53 -5.70 5.58
CA ALA A 9 13.27 -5.65 4.86
C ALA A 9 12.78 -4.21 4.63
N SER A 10 12.04 -4.00 3.55
CA SER A 10 11.56 -2.69 3.12
C SER A 10 10.62 -2.02 4.11
N VAL A 11 9.89 -2.77 4.95
CA VAL A 11 9.10 -2.22 6.05
C VAL A 11 9.95 -1.41 7.05
N THR A 12 11.27 -1.59 7.05
CA THR A 12 12.19 -0.85 7.94
C THR A 12 12.87 0.34 7.25
N LYS A 13 12.45 0.72 6.03
CA LYS A 13 13.17 1.69 5.17
C LYS A 13 13.57 3.00 5.87
N ASN A 14 12.68 3.57 6.69
CA ASN A 14 12.91 4.88 7.33
C ASN A 14 13.78 4.78 8.58
N ALA A 15 14.01 3.57 9.09
CA ALA A 15 14.86 3.35 10.26
C ALA A 15 16.35 3.37 9.93
N HIS A 16 16.72 3.34 8.63
CA HIS A 16 18.11 3.37 8.15
C HIS A 16 19.04 2.42 8.92
N LEU A 17 18.54 1.21 9.20
CA LEU A 17 19.24 0.25 10.04
C LEU A 17 20.60 -0.13 9.45
N PRO A 18 21.68 -0.16 10.27
CA PRO A 18 22.95 -0.73 9.84
C PRO A 18 22.83 -2.25 9.66
N SER A 19 23.79 -2.87 8.97
CA SER A 19 23.83 -4.33 8.82
C SER A 19 24.04 -5.08 10.13
N GLU A 20 24.58 -4.42 11.16
CA GLU A 20 24.74 -4.97 12.51
C GLU A 20 23.96 -4.14 13.50
N VAL A 21 22.98 -4.77 14.17
CA VAL A 21 22.03 -4.09 15.06
C VAL A 21 22.15 -4.62 16.49
N SER A 22 21.87 -3.76 17.47
CA SER A 22 21.72 -4.18 18.87
C SER A 22 20.33 -4.77 19.09
N VAL A 23 20.27 -5.85 19.86
CA VAL A 23 19.00 -6.51 20.22
C VAL A 23 18.87 -6.77 21.72
N THR A 24 17.62 -6.82 22.17
CA THR A 24 17.19 -7.20 23.52
C THR A 24 16.16 -8.35 23.49
N SER A 25 16.10 -9.11 24.58
CA SER A 25 15.03 -10.08 24.85
C SER A 25 13.85 -9.49 25.64
N ASP A 26 14.02 -8.27 26.18
CA ASP A 26 12.99 -7.56 26.94
C ASP A 26 12.24 -6.58 26.04
N PHE A 27 11.06 -7.00 25.58
CA PHE A 27 10.17 -6.23 24.72
C PHE A 27 8.74 -6.72 24.85
N LYS A 28 7.78 -5.91 24.39
CA LYS A 28 6.37 -6.29 24.28
C LYS A 28 5.96 -6.33 22.81
N PRO A 29 5.15 -7.31 22.39
CA PRO A 29 4.65 -7.34 21.02
C PRO A 29 3.72 -6.14 20.78
N GLU A 30 4.10 -5.29 19.83
CA GLU A 30 3.28 -4.15 19.40
C GLU A 30 3.43 -3.92 17.89
N SER A 31 2.50 -3.15 17.33
CA SER A 31 2.50 -2.82 15.90
C SER A 31 3.74 -2.01 15.55
N GLY A 32 4.45 -2.44 14.51
CA GLY A 32 5.66 -1.79 14.05
C GLY A 32 6.92 -2.10 14.85
N LEU A 33 6.85 -2.99 15.85
CA LEU A 33 8.03 -3.44 16.59
C LEU A 33 9.09 -4.00 15.64
N LEU A 34 10.29 -3.45 15.69
CA LEU A 34 11.42 -3.93 14.89
C LEU A 34 12.04 -5.17 15.53
N LEU A 35 12.12 -6.25 14.77
CA LEU A 35 12.63 -7.54 15.22
C LEU A 35 13.79 -8.01 14.32
N VAL A 36 14.70 -8.76 14.92
CA VAL A 36 15.60 -9.64 14.17
C VAL A 36 15.06 -11.06 14.23
N VAL A 37 14.96 -11.71 13.09
CA VAL A 37 14.45 -13.08 12.97
C VAL A 37 15.35 -13.95 12.09
N GLU A 38 15.35 -15.26 12.33
CA GLU A 38 16.07 -16.26 11.53
C GLU A 38 15.09 -17.07 10.69
N VAL A 39 15.36 -17.23 9.39
CA VAL A 39 14.58 -18.06 8.48
C VAL A 39 14.80 -19.55 8.77
N LEU A 40 13.72 -20.28 9.05
CA LEU A 40 13.81 -21.68 9.48
C LEU A 40 13.77 -22.70 8.34
N GLU A 41 13.29 -22.29 7.18
CA GLU A 41 12.99 -23.18 6.06
C GLU A 41 13.22 -22.52 4.70
N ASP A 42 13.48 -23.34 3.68
CA ASP A 42 13.50 -22.91 2.30
C ASP A 42 12.10 -23.07 1.68
N LYS A 43 11.70 -22.09 0.87
CA LYS A 43 10.42 -22.10 0.16
C LYS A 43 10.62 -21.80 -1.32
N LYS A 44 9.74 -22.35 -2.17
CA LYS A 44 9.78 -22.15 -3.64
C LYS A 44 8.83 -21.06 -4.15
N ILE A 45 7.65 -20.94 -3.55
CA ILE A 45 6.60 -20.00 -3.94
C ILE A 45 6.63 -18.84 -2.95
N TYR A 46 6.43 -17.59 -3.41
CA TYR A 46 6.39 -16.42 -2.52
C TYR A 46 7.54 -16.43 -1.51
N ASN A 47 8.76 -16.56 -2.03
CA ASN A 47 10.00 -16.79 -1.27
C ASN A 47 10.96 -15.61 -1.36
N GLN A 48 10.46 -14.43 -1.71
CA GLN A 48 11.26 -13.22 -1.85
C GLN A 48 10.92 -12.22 -0.76
N LEU A 49 11.95 -11.50 -0.31
CA LEU A 49 11.86 -10.34 0.55
C LEU A 49 12.26 -9.10 -0.26
N GLU A 50 11.46 -8.07 -0.18
CA GLU A 50 11.79 -6.75 -0.68
C GLU A 50 12.70 -6.04 0.31
N LEU A 51 13.89 -5.66 -0.16
CA LEU A 51 14.88 -4.95 0.64
C LEU A 51 14.56 -3.46 0.72
N VAL A 52 15.19 -2.74 1.65
CA VAL A 52 15.09 -1.28 1.76
C VAL A 52 15.46 -0.52 0.48
N SER A 53 16.18 -1.17 -0.45
CA SER A 53 16.49 -0.63 -1.78
C SER A 53 15.41 -0.88 -2.84
N GLY A 54 14.28 -1.51 -2.49
CA GLY A 54 13.25 -1.96 -3.44
C GLY A 54 13.59 -3.26 -4.17
N ARG A 55 14.83 -3.76 -4.07
CA ARG A 55 15.22 -5.03 -4.70
C ARG A 55 14.56 -6.23 -4.04
N LEU A 56 14.11 -7.19 -4.83
CA LEU A 56 13.66 -8.49 -4.36
C LEU A 56 14.85 -9.45 -4.16
N SER A 57 14.88 -10.11 -3.01
CA SER A 57 15.91 -11.08 -2.63
C SER A 57 15.29 -12.39 -2.17
N THR A 58 15.65 -13.51 -2.78
CA THR A 58 15.15 -14.84 -2.40
C THR A 58 15.63 -15.22 -1.01
N LEU A 59 14.69 -15.48 -0.09
CA LEU A 59 14.93 -16.00 1.26
C LEU A 59 15.48 -17.42 1.22
N LYS A 60 16.44 -17.70 2.12
CA LYS A 60 17.09 -18.98 2.33
C LYS A 60 17.09 -19.33 3.81
N LYS A 61 17.04 -20.62 4.11
CA LYS A 61 17.22 -21.10 5.49
C LYS A 61 18.50 -20.54 6.09
N GLY A 62 18.41 -20.03 7.32
CA GLY A 62 19.52 -19.40 8.05
C GLY A 62 19.73 -17.92 7.75
N ASP A 63 18.97 -17.31 6.81
CA ASP A 63 18.98 -15.86 6.65
C ASP A 63 18.54 -15.16 7.94
N ILE A 64 19.22 -14.05 8.26
CA ILE A 64 18.93 -13.20 9.42
C ILE A 64 18.30 -11.90 8.92
N LEU A 65 17.04 -11.70 9.23
CA LEU A 65 16.23 -10.61 8.69
C LEU A 65 15.96 -9.55 9.75
N ALA A 66 16.05 -8.28 9.37
CA ALA A 66 15.38 -7.19 10.10
C ALA A 66 13.97 -6.99 9.52
N VAL A 67 12.95 -7.11 10.36
CA VAL A 67 11.51 -7.12 10.01
C VAL A 67 10.72 -6.26 10.99
N ALA A 68 9.43 -6.02 10.70
CA ALA A 68 8.52 -5.34 11.61
C ALA A 68 7.30 -6.20 11.94
N LEU A 69 6.88 -6.22 13.21
CA LEU A 69 5.70 -6.95 13.65
C LEU A 69 4.42 -6.22 13.21
N GLY A 70 3.44 -6.93 12.65
CA GLY A 70 2.24 -6.27 12.15
C GLY A 70 1.09 -7.21 11.80
N ASN A 71 -0.06 -6.61 11.51
CA ASN A 71 -1.27 -7.31 11.09
C ASN A 71 -1.40 -7.31 9.56
N ARG A 72 -1.96 -8.36 8.97
CA ARG A 72 -2.34 -8.44 7.55
C ARG A 72 -3.71 -9.12 7.42
N LYS A 73 -4.61 -8.55 6.64
CA LYS A 73 -5.93 -9.14 6.32
C LYS A 73 -6.15 -9.12 4.81
N ALA A 74 -5.51 -10.03 4.07
CA ALA A 74 -5.61 -10.05 2.61
C ALA A 74 -6.48 -11.22 2.12
N LEU A 75 -7.42 -10.95 1.21
CA LEU A 75 -8.14 -12.01 0.48
C LEU A 75 -7.19 -12.83 -0.42
N LYS A 76 -6.19 -12.14 -0.98
CA LYS A 76 -5.13 -12.67 -1.82
C LYS A 76 -3.80 -12.65 -1.06
N GLY A 77 -3.42 -13.80 -0.51
CA GLY A 77 -2.19 -13.99 0.27
C GLY A 77 -2.43 -14.52 1.69
N PHE A 78 -1.77 -13.90 2.67
CA PHE A 78 -1.84 -14.30 4.08
C PHE A 78 -2.77 -13.40 4.89
N VAL A 79 -3.43 -14.00 5.89
CA VAL A 79 -4.04 -13.31 7.02
C VAL A 79 -3.19 -13.62 8.24
N GLY A 80 -2.80 -12.59 8.99
CA GLY A 80 -2.01 -12.77 10.20
C GLY A 80 -2.16 -11.63 11.18
N LYS A 81 -1.84 -11.93 12.43
CA LYS A 81 -1.99 -11.00 13.55
C LYS A 81 -0.72 -10.87 14.37
N ILE A 82 -0.62 -9.75 15.08
CA ILE A 82 0.34 -9.58 16.16
C ILE A 82 -0.01 -10.59 17.28
N PRO A 83 0.95 -11.40 17.75
CA PRO A 83 0.71 -12.32 18.86
C PRO A 83 0.52 -11.56 20.18
N GLU A 84 -0.30 -12.11 21.08
CA GLU A 84 -0.48 -11.56 22.43
C GLU A 84 0.79 -11.65 23.28
N GLN A 85 1.59 -12.69 23.04
CA GLN A 85 2.87 -12.91 23.70
C GLN A 85 3.95 -13.27 22.68
N LEU A 86 5.11 -12.64 22.81
CA LEU A 86 6.25 -12.88 21.94
C LEU A 86 7.54 -12.82 22.75
N ALA A 87 8.40 -13.81 22.59
CA ALA A 87 9.71 -13.89 23.21
C ALA A 87 10.75 -14.39 22.21
N VAL A 88 12.03 -14.20 22.55
CA VAL A 88 13.14 -14.80 21.81
C VAL A 88 12.98 -16.32 21.76
N GLY A 89 13.21 -16.92 20.60
CA GLY A 89 13.03 -18.34 20.33
C GLY A 89 11.63 -18.72 19.84
N HIS A 90 10.63 -17.85 19.96
CA HIS A 90 9.30 -18.12 19.39
C HIS A 90 9.35 -18.12 17.85
N THR A 91 8.51 -18.96 17.25
CA THR A 91 8.31 -19.01 15.80
C THR A 91 7.12 -18.13 15.40
N ILE A 92 7.34 -17.27 14.41
CA ILE A 92 6.33 -16.47 13.72
C ILE A 92 6.49 -16.64 12.21
N HIS A 93 5.77 -15.87 11.40
CA HIS A 93 5.76 -16.01 9.95
C HIS A 93 6.01 -14.67 9.25
N ILE A 94 6.63 -14.73 8.07
CA ILE A 94 6.68 -13.59 7.14
C ILE A 94 5.34 -13.51 6.43
N LEU A 95 4.62 -12.41 6.68
CA LEU A 95 3.26 -12.20 6.21
C LEU A 95 3.21 -11.49 4.86
N ASN A 96 4.27 -10.85 4.36
CA ASN A 96 4.33 -10.30 3.01
C ASN A 96 5.77 -10.12 2.51
N ILE A 97 5.94 -9.76 1.23
CA ILE A 97 7.26 -9.47 0.66
C ILE A 97 7.98 -8.30 1.35
N GLY A 98 7.26 -7.32 1.91
CA GLY A 98 7.88 -6.16 2.57
C GLY A 98 8.48 -6.48 3.95
N GLY A 99 8.34 -7.71 4.43
CA GLY A 99 8.89 -8.15 5.72
C GLY A 99 8.04 -7.76 6.92
N VAL A 100 6.73 -7.62 6.75
CA VAL A 100 5.82 -7.63 7.90
C VAL A 100 5.76 -9.06 8.44
N ALA A 101 5.97 -9.23 9.75
CA ALA A 101 5.96 -10.52 10.42
C ALA A 101 4.83 -10.62 11.45
N GLY A 102 4.35 -11.82 11.73
CA GLY A 102 3.29 -12.08 12.71
C GLY A 102 2.86 -13.55 12.74
N ILE A 103 1.80 -13.86 13.46
CA ILE A 103 1.21 -15.21 13.45
C ILE A 103 0.26 -15.32 12.26
N CYS A 104 0.58 -16.20 11.31
CA CYS A 104 -0.30 -16.53 10.22
C CYS A 104 -1.52 -17.30 10.76
N THR A 105 -2.73 -16.83 10.45
CA THR A 105 -4.00 -17.44 10.89
C THR A 105 -4.80 -18.01 9.72
N SER A 106 -4.53 -17.59 8.48
CA SER A 106 -5.16 -18.12 7.28
C SER A 106 -4.31 -17.84 6.04
N GLU A 107 -4.44 -18.69 5.01
CA GLU A 107 -3.55 -18.72 3.86
C GLU A 107 -4.30 -19.00 2.57
N ASN A 108 -4.08 -18.19 1.54
CA ASN A 108 -4.45 -18.54 0.17
C ASN A 108 -3.36 -19.42 -0.45
N LEU A 109 -3.42 -20.72 -0.16
CA LEU A 109 -2.37 -21.68 -0.53
C LEU A 109 -2.06 -21.72 -2.03
N LYS A 110 -3.05 -21.49 -2.90
CA LYS A 110 -2.85 -21.49 -4.36
C LYS A 110 -1.98 -20.33 -4.82
N GLU A 111 -2.12 -19.17 -4.18
CA GLU A 111 -1.41 -17.96 -4.58
C GLU A 111 -0.04 -17.84 -3.91
N VAL A 112 0.04 -18.16 -2.62
CA VAL A 112 1.24 -17.89 -1.82
C VAL A 112 1.85 -19.12 -1.16
N GLY A 113 1.21 -20.30 -1.21
CA GLY A 113 1.62 -21.46 -0.42
C GLY A 113 1.55 -21.21 1.09
N HIS A 114 2.23 -22.02 1.90
CA HIS A 114 2.32 -21.83 3.35
C HIS A 114 3.20 -20.62 3.73
N ALA A 115 2.89 -19.94 4.83
CA ALA A 115 3.66 -18.80 5.32
C ALA A 115 5.04 -19.26 5.81
N LEU A 116 6.09 -18.49 5.45
CA LEU A 116 7.46 -18.87 5.76
C LEU A 116 7.77 -18.63 7.25
N SER A 117 8.18 -19.69 7.94
CA SER A 117 8.45 -19.70 9.37
C SER A 117 9.80 -19.05 9.70
N VAL A 118 9.79 -18.19 10.72
CA VAL A 118 10.98 -17.49 11.22
C VAL A 118 11.02 -17.54 12.75
N LYS A 119 12.23 -17.67 13.32
CA LYS A 119 12.45 -17.67 14.77
C LYS A 119 12.90 -16.28 15.24
N VAL A 120 12.27 -15.76 16.29
CA VAL A 120 12.62 -14.46 16.87
C VAL A 120 13.97 -14.53 17.57
N LEU A 121 14.89 -13.63 17.23
CA LEU A 121 16.21 -13.50 17.86
C LEU A 121 16.28 -12.33 18.85
N GLY A 122 15.40 -11.34 18.72
CA GLY A 122 15.27 -10.22 19.65
C GLY A 122 14.64 -8.98 19.00
N ALA A 123 14.26 -8.01 19.83
CA ALA A 123 13.82 -6.70 19.36
C ALA A 123 15.02 -5.76 19.16
N ILE A 124 14.98 -4.98 18.08
CA ILE A 124 16.04 -4.03 17.74
C ILE A 124 16.01 -2.84 18.71
N THR A 125 17.18 -2.43 19.20
CA THR A 125 17.30 -1.32 20.14
C THR A 125 18.32 -0.26 19.71
N GLU A 126 18.10 0.95 20.19
CA GLU A 126 19.10 2.00 20.29
C GLU A 126 19.36 2.29 21.78
N GLY A 127 20.52 1.87 22.28
CA GLY A 127 20.79 1.83 23.72
C GLY A 127 19.78 0.95 24.45
N LYS A 128 19.03 1.53 25.39
CA LYS A 128 17.97 0.86 26.16
C LYS A 128 16.58 0.94 25.51
N LYS A 129 16.42 1.72 24.44
CA LYS A 129 15.13 1.96 23.80
C LYS A 129 14.86 0.91 22.74
N VAL A 130 13.76 0.18 22.89
CA VAL A 130 13.21 -0.69 21.83
C VAL A 130 12.65 0.16 20.70
N LEU A 131 12.97 -0.19 19.46
CA LEU A 131 12.59 0.57 18.29
C LEU A 131 11.32 0.02 17.63
N THR A 132 10.49 0.95 17.17
CA THR A 132 9.33 0.69 16.31
C THR A 132 9.41 1.58 15.08
N ILE A 133 8.81 1.18 13.96
CA ILE A 133 8.79 2.01 12.74
C ILE A 133 8.12 3.37 12.97
N LYS A 134 7.23 3.50 13.97
CA LYS A 134 6.57 4.75 14.35
C LYS A 134 7.56 5.82 14.84
N ALA A 135 8.71 5.41 15.37
CA ALA A 135 9.78 6.33 15.74
C ALA A 135 10.45 7.00 14.53
N PHE A 136 10.23 6.49 13.32
CA PHE A 136 10.88 6.91 12.07
C PHE A 136 9.88 7.41 11.02
N LYS A 137 8.70 7.85 11.44
CA LYS A 137 7.73 8.47 10.54
C LYS A 137 8.29 9.75 9.92
N THR A 138 7.95 10.00 8.66
CA THR A 138 8.31 11.21 7.91
C THR A 138 7.19 12.23 7.89
N PHE A 139 5.97 11.82 8.23
CA PHE A 139 4.82 12.71 8.43
C PHE A 139 3.89 12.18 9.53
N GLU A 140 3.03 13.08 10.02
CA GLU A 140 2.03 12.78 11.05
C GLU A 140 0.65 12.57 10.43
N PRO A 141 -0.18 11.64 10.95
CA PRO A 141 -1.61 11.62 10.66
C PRO A 141 -2.28 12.93 11.09
N HIS A 142 -3.19 13.46 10.28
CA HIS A 142 -3.91 14.71 10.56
C HIS A 142 -5.41 14.46 10.71
N SER A 143 -6.06 15.18 11.64
CA SER A 143 -7.52 15.10 11.82
C SER A 143 -8.31 15.89 10.76
N THR A 144 -7.69 16.93 10.20
CA THR A 144 -8.28 17.83 9.20
C THR A 144 -7.37 17.93 7.99
N LEU A 145 -7.92 18.24 6.82
CA LEU A 145 -7.18 18.38 5.58
C LEU A 145 -6.98 19.86 5.24
N ALA A 146 -5.73 20.35 5.24
CA ALA A 146 -5.43 21.74 4.93
C ALA A 146 -5.19 21.96 3.42
N SER A 147 -4.69 20.94 2.73
CA SER A 147 -4.38 20.99 1.31
C SER A 147 -5.60 21.31 0.44
N LYS A 148 -5.33 21.94 -0.70
CA LYS A 148 -6.28 22.15 -1.80
C LYS A 148 -5.78 21.57 -3.12
N ILE A 149 -4.70 20.80 -3.08
CA ILE A 149 -4.15 20.18 -4.30
C ILE A 149 -5.18 19.17 -4.84
N PRO A 150 -5.51 19.21 -6.14
CA PRO A 150 -6.41 18.25 -6.75
C PRO A 150 -5.92 16.81 -6.58
N LEU A 151 -6.86 15.91 -6.27
CA LEU A 151 -6.60 14.49 -6.09
C LEU A 151 -7.14 13.69 -7.28
N ILE A 152 -6.32 12.77 -7.80
CA ILE A 152 -6.79 11.68 -8.65
C ILE A 152 -6.71 10.40 -7.82
N VAL A 153 -7.86 9.85 -7.50
CA VAL A 153 -7.98 8.69 -6.62
C VAL A 153 -8.20 7.43 -7.46
N VAL A 154 -7.49 6.36 -7.13
CA VAL A 154 -7.64 5.04 -7.77
C VAL A 154 -8.08 4.03 -6.72
N SER A 155 -9.29 3.51 -6.89
CA SER A 155 -9.86 2.45 -6.05
C SER A 155 -10.26 1.25 -6.92
N GLY A 156 -10.76 0.18 -6.31
CA GLY A 156 -11.21 -0.96 -7.10
C GLY A 156 -11.90 -2.03 -6.29
N THR A 157 -12.34 -3.07 -6.99
CA THR A 157 -13.16 -4.14 -6.39
C THR A 157 -12.35 -5.11 -5.53
N CYS A 158 -11.06 -5.30 -5.82
CA CYS A 158 -10.21 -6.28 -5.13
C CYS A 158 -8.71 -6.00 -5.34
N MET A 159 -7.83 -6.77 -4.70
CA MET A 159 -6.41 -6.86 -5.04
C MET A 159 -6.19 -7.39 -6.46
N ASN A 160 -5.13 -6.90 -7.11
CA ASN A 160 -4.71 -7.31 -8.47
C ASN A 160 -5.78 -7.08 -9.57
N VAL A 161 -6.49 -5.95 -9.50
CA VAL A 161 -7.46 -5.51 -10.54
C VAL A 161 -6.95 -4.31 -11.37
N GLY A 162 -5.65 -4.05 -11.36
CA GLY A 162 -5.03 -3.00 -12.18
C GLY A 162 -4.86 -1.62 -11.51
N LYS A 163 -5.18 -1.46 -10.22
CA LYS A 163 -5.08 -0.15 -9.52
C LYS A 163 -3.69 0.51 -9.64
N THR A 164 -2.62 -0.22 -9.27
CA THR A 164 -1.26 0.30 -9.36
C THR A 164 -0.88 0.64 -10.81
N THR A 165 -1.28 -0.19 -11.77
CA THR A 165 -1.06 0.05 -13.21
C THR A 165 -1.75 1.33 -13.68
N VAL A 166 -3.02 1.51 -13.32
CA VAL A 166 -3.81 2.71 -13.67
C VAL A 166 -3.19 3.95 -13.03
N ALA A 167 -2.77 3.88 -11.76
CA ALA A 167 -2.06 4.97 -11.09
C ALA A 167 -0.76 5.32 -11.82
N CYS A 168 0.09 4.32 -12.14
CA CYS A 168 1.34 4.50 -12.86
C CYS A 168 1.15 5.12 -14.24
N GLU A 169 0.26 4.59 -15.08
CA GLU A 169 0.02 5.15 -16.42
C GLU A 169 -0.60 6.55 -16.37
N THR A 170 -1.42 6.84 -15.35
CA THR A 170 -1.92 8.20 -15.09
C THR A 170 -0.77 9.16 -14.75
N ILE A 171 0.10 8.78 -13.82
CA ILE A 171 1.29 9.56 -13.43
C ILE A 171 2.17 9.83 -14.65
N LYS A 172 2.50 8.80 -15.42
CA LYS A 172 3.33 8.92 -16.62
C LYS A 172 2.73 9.86 -17.66
N ALA A 173 1.43 9.75 -17.93
CA ALA A 173 0.78 10.62 -18.90
C ALA A 173 0.77 12.10 -18.44
N LEU A 174 0.54 12.35 -17.15
CA LEU A 174 0.60 13.70 -16.56
C LEU A 174 2.03 14.26 -16.60
N SER A 175 3.02 13.50 -16.14
CA SER A 175 4.42 13.94 -16.10
C SER A 175 4.97 14.21 -17.50
N GLN A 176 4.61 13.41 -18.51
CA GLN A 176 4.98 13.65 -19.92
C GLN A 176 4.37 14.93 -20.50
N LYS A 177 3.30 15.45 -19.89
CA LYS A 177 2.64 16.70 -20.28
C LYS A 177 3.13 17.89 -19.45
N GLY A 178 4.15 17.69 -18.61
CA GLY A 178 4.82 18.73 -17.86
C GLY A 178 4.20 19.02 -16.49
N PHE A 179 3.22 18.23 -16.03
CA PHE A 179 2.69 18.36 -14.68
C PHE A 179 3.65 17.79 -13.64
N THR A 180 3.78 18.47 -12.51
CA THR A 180 4.49 17.99 -11.33
C THR A 180 3.55 17.10 -10.53
N VAL A 181 3.79 15.80 -10.55
CA VAL A 181 2.92 14.80 -9.91
C VAL A 181 3.54 14.30 -8.61
N ALA A 182 2.77 14.35 -7.53
CA ALA A 182 3.06 13.58 -6.32
C ALA A 182 2.17 12.33 -6.27
N ALA A 183 2.61 11.27 -5.61
CA ALA A 183 1.88 10.02 -5.56
C ALA A 183 1.80 9.43 -4.15
N ALA A 184 0.76 8.65 -3.87
CA ALA A 184 0.61 8.02 -2.58
C ALA A 184 -0.03 6.63 -2.62
N LYS A 185 0.41 5.76 -1.70
CA LYS A 185 -0.17 4.45 -1.43
C LYS A 185 -0.75 4.41 -0.01
N LEU A 186 -2.04 4.63 0.14
CA LEU A 186 -2.59 5.03 1.46
C LEU A 186 -3.34 3.93 2.22
N THR A 187 -3.55 2.76 1.62
CA THR A 187 -4.09 1.59 2.32
C THR A 187 -3.38 0.30 1.91
N GLY A 188 -3.38 -0.71 2.78
CA GLY A 188 -2.82 -2.03 2.49
C GLY A 188 -1.77 -2.49 3.51
N ILE A 189 -0.77 -3.23 3.03
CA ILE A 189 0.32 -3.83 3.81
C ILE A 189 1.66 -3.31 3.31
N ALA A 190 2.59 -2.99 4.23
CA ALA A 190 3.82 -2.27 3.93
C ALA A 190 4.68 -2.98 2.88
N ALA A 191 4.90 -2.30 1.76
CA ALA A 191 5.84 -2.65 0.70
C ALA A 191 6.19 -1.37 -0.07
N LEU A 192 7.35 -1.37 -0.72
CA LEU A 192 7.86 -0.28 -1.54
C LEU A 192 7.41 -0.38 -2.99
N ARG A 193 7.16 -1.58 -3.50
CA ARG A 193 6.85 -1.88 -4.89
C ARG A 193 5.94 -0.85 -5.56
N ASP A 194 4.81 -0.53 -4.95
CA ASP A 194 3.82 0.34 -5.57
C ASP A 194 4.32 1.80 -5.63
N THR A 195 4.92 2.31 -4.54
CA THR A 195 5.48 3.67 -4.50
C THR A 195 6.73 3.84 -5.38
N GLU A 196 7.60 2.84 -5.44
CA GLU A 196 8.78 2.88 -6.32
C GLU A 196 8.35 2.81 -7.80
N ASN A 197 7.35 1.98 -8.14
CA ASN A 197 6.75 1.99 -9.48
C ASN A 197 6.15 3.36 -9.82
N MET A 198 5.51 4.06 -8.89
CA MET A 198 4.98 5.40 -9.14
C MET A 198 6.10 6.41 -9.45
N LYS A 199 7.24 6.33 -8.76
CA LYS A 199 8.43 7.16 -9.06
C LYS A 199 9.01 6.86 -10.43
N ASP A 200 9.15 5.57 -10.76
CA ASP A 200 9.65 5.13 -12.07
C ASP A 200 8.78 5.65 -13.23
N TYR A 201 7.49 5.87 -12.97
CA TYR A 201 6.54 6.42 -13.92
C TYR A 201 6.48 7.95 -13.92
N GLY A 202 7.30 8.63 -13.12
CA GLY A 202 7.47 10.08 -13.16
C GLY A 202 6.83 10.85 -12.01
N ALA A 203 6.42 10.19 -10.92
CA ALA A 203 6.07 10.91 -9.69
C ALA A 203 7.34 11.54 -9.09
N SER A 204 7.29 12.84 -8.82
CA SER A 204 8.41 13.59 -8.23
C SER A 204 8.62 13.22 -6.76
N TRP A 205 7.52 12.93 -6.05
CA TRP A 205 7.52 12.45 -4.68
C TRP A 205 6.49 11.35 -4.52
N SER A 206 6.78 10.37 -3.66
CA SER A 206 5.80 9.36 -3.29
C SER A 206 5.93 8.95 -1.83
N VAL A 207 4.80 8.78 -1.15
CA VAL A 207 4.74 8.29 0.23
C VAL A 207 3.69 7.19 0.39
N SER A 208 3.76 6.44 1.48
CA SER A 208 2.69 5.50 1.86
C SER A 208 2.36 5.59 3.35
N PHE A 209 1.35 4.84 3.81
CA PHE A 209 1.08 4.70 5.26
C PHE A 209 2.31 4.18 6.05
N LEU A 210 3.27 3.53 5.39
CA LEU A 210 4.55 3.14 6.00
C LEU A 210 5.34 4.35 6.47
N ASP A 211 5.28 5.44 5.70
CA ASP A 211 5.95 6.69 6.00
C ASP A 211 5.30 7.43 7.20
N ALA A 212 4.06 7.11 7.55
CA ALA A 212 3.42 7.50 8.81
C ALA A 212 3.75 6.57 10.00
N GLY A 213 4.57 5.52 9.77
CA GLY A 213 4.96 4.57 10.81
C GLY A 213 4.00 3.40 11.01
N PHE A 214 3.28 2.98 9.96
CA PHE A 214 2.33 1.86 10.02
C PHE A 214 2.75 0.68 9.15
N THR A 215 2.65 -0.55 9.67
CA THR A 215 2.88 -1.76 8.87
C THR A 215 1.70 -2.09 7.97
N SER A 216 0.49 -1.69 8.37
CA SER A 216 -0.75 -1.85 7.62
C SER A 216 -1.83 -0.91 8.14
N THR A 217 -2.87 -0.70 7.34
CA THR A 217 -4.03 0.12 7.71
C THR A 217 -5.21 -0.67 8.28
N VAL A 218 -5.00 -1.92 8.70
CA VAL A 218 -6.05 -2.79 9.27
C VAL A 218 -6.55 -2.32 10.65
N GLN A 219 -5.72 -1.56 11.37
CA GLN A 219 -5.82 -1.49 12.84
C GLN A 219 -6.90 -0.52 13.33
N ASN A 220 -7.32 0.47 12.52
CA ASN A 220 -8.37 1.40 12.86
C ASN A 220 -8.84 2.21 11.63
N GLU A 221 -10.14 2.17 11.36
CA GLU A 221 -10.82 2.94 10.30
C GLU A 221 -10.52 4.44 10.35
N SER A 222 -10.64 5.06 11.53
CA SER A 222 -10.37 6.50 11.73
C SER A 222 -8.90 6.87 11.51
N GLU A 223 -8.00 5.91 11.73
CA GLU A 223 -6.56 6.11 11.55
C GLU A 223 -6.20 6.11 10.06
N GLY A 224 -6.87 5.31 9.23
CA GLY A 224 -6.70 5.33 7.77
C GLY A 224 -7.05 6.68 7.14
N VAL A 225 -8.13 7.31 7.60
CA VAL A 225 -8.51 8.68 7.21
C VAL A 225 -7.45 9.68 7.64
N ALA A 226 -7.00 9.61 8.89
CA ALA A 226 -6.01 10.56 9.41
C ALA A 226 -4.64 10.43 8.71
N ILE A 227 -4.19 9.20 8.45
CA ILE A 227 -2.99 8.93 7.66
C ILE A 227 -3.13 9.51 6.27
N THR A 228 -4.30 9.36 5.65
CA THR A 228 -4.55 9.89 4.30
C THR A 228 -4.44 11.42 4.27
N LYS A 229 -5.09 12.11 5.21
CA LYS A 229 -5.02 13.57 5.31
C LYS A 229 -3.59 14.06 5.56
N GLY A 230 -2.88 13.41 6.49
CA GLY A 230 -1.49 13.69 6.79
C GLY A 230 -0.57 13.52 5.58
N ALA A 231 -0.77 12.47 4.79
CA ALA A 231 0.01 12.22 3.58
C ALA A 231 -0.26 13.28 2.50
N ILE A 232 -1.53 13.66 2.29
CA ILE A 232 -1.90 14.70 1.33
C ILE A 232 -1.26 16.03 1.75
N ASP A 233 -1.38 16.43 3.02
CA ASP A 233 -0.79 17.67 3.52
C ASP A 233 0.75 17.65 3.42
N HIS A 234 1.39 16.53 3.75
CA HIS A 234 2.83 16.36 3.59
C HIS A 234 3.27 16.55 2.14
N LEU A 235 2.62 15.84 1.20
CA LEU A 235 2.93 15.97 -0.23
C LEU A 235 2.67 17.38 -0.77
N SER A 236 1.67 18.08 -0.21
CA SER A 236 1.29 19.43 -0.64
C SER A 236 2.34 20.49 -0.31
N GLN A 237 3.25 20.23 0.64
CA GLN A 237 4.37 21.12 0.95
C GLN A 237 5.34 21.27 -0.24
N TYR A 238 5.41 20.25 -1.10
CA TYR A 238 6.21 20.29 -2.32
C TYR A 238 5.52 21.00 -3.49
N LYS A 239 4.29 21.50 -3.29
CA LYS A 239 3.47 22.21 -4.28
C LYS A 239 3.34 21.46 -5.64
N PRO A 240 2.98 20.17 -5.64
CA PRO A 240 2.69 19.47 -6.89
C PRO A 240 1.42 20.02 -7.53
N ASP A 241 1.27 19.86 -8.85
CA ASP A 241 0.05 20.25 -9.57
C ASP A 241 -1.12 19.30 -9.24
N VAL A 242 -0.81 18.04 -8.92
CA VAL A 242 -1.79 16.99 -8.64
C VAL A 242 -1.19 15.89 -7.78
N ILE A 243 -2.01 15.27 -6.92
CA ILE A 243 -1.65 14.08 -6.14
C ILE A 243 -2.43 12.87 -6.65
N VAL A 244 -1.73 11.83 -7.10
CA VAL A 244 -2.32 10.55 -7.50
C VAL A 244 -2.29 9.57 -6.33
N ILE A 245 -3.45 9.13 -5.86
CA ILE A 245 -3.59 8.25 -4.69
C ILE A 245 -4.08 6.88 -5.13
N GLU A 246 -3.35 5.82 -4.80
CA GLU A 246 -3.81 4.44 -4.94
C GLU A 246 -4.20 3.85 -3.59
N PHE A 247 -5.46 3.41 -3.50
CA PHE A 247 -5.95 2.61 -2.39
C PHE A 247 -5.76 1.12 -2.67
N GLY A 248 -5.13 0.43 -1.73
CA GLY A 248 -4.89 -1.01 -1.77
C GLY A 248 -6.13 -1.79 -1.38
N ASP A 249 -6.06 -3.10 -1.62
CA ASP A 249 -7.21 -4.00 -1.45
C ASP A 249 -8.42 -3.60 -2.32
N GLY A 250 -9.63 -4.02 -1.96
CA GLY A 250 -10.88 -3.56 -2.54
C GLY A 250 -11.56 -2.48 -1.69
N VAL A 251 -12.58 -1.82 -2.24
CA VAL A 251 -13.42 -0.86 -1.50
C VAL A 251 -14.11 -1.47 -0.28
N PHE A 252 -14.47 -2.75 -0.33
CA PHE A 252 -14.99 -3.53 0.82
C PHE A 252 -13.90 -4.31 1.56
N GLY A 253 -12.63 -3.97 1.32
CA GLY A 253 -11.49 -4.58 1.97
C GLY A 253 -11.36 -4.17 3.44
N GLU A 254 -10.43 -4.83 4.13
CA GLU A 254 -10.20 -4.68 5.57
C GLU A 254 -9.18 -3.59 5.91
N TYR A 255 -8.91 -2.67 4.98
CA TYR A 255 -7.83 -1.68 5.06
C TYR A 255 -8.32 -0.23 5.09
N GLY A 256 -9.63 0.00 5.29
CA GLY A 256 -10.20 1.33 5.53
C GLY A 256 -10.49 2.17 4.28
N VAL A 257 -10.58 1.56 3.10
CA VAL A 257 -10.78 2.29 1.84
C VAL A 257 -12.12 3.03 1.82
N MET A 258 -13.17 2.37 2.32
CA MET A 258 -14.52 2.92 2.34
C MET A 258 -14.62 4.20 3.19
N GLU A 259 -13.96 4.20 4.34
CA GLU A 259 -13.97 5.29 5.30
C GLU A 259 -13.22 6.50 4.77
N ILE A 260 -12.11 6.26 4.08
CA ILE A 260 -11.37 7.31 3.37
C ILE A 260 -12.20 7.91 2.24
N LEU A 261 -12.87 7.08 1.44
CA LEU A 261 -13.71 7.56 0.33
C LEU A 261 -14.95 8.32 0.81
N LYS A 262 -15.45 8.07 2.03
CA LYS A 262 -16.58 8.78 2.64
C LYS A 262 -16.22 10.13 3.26
N ASP A 263 -14.93 10.41 3.46
CA ASP A 263 -14.50 11.62 4.17
C ASP A 263 -14.79 12.89 3.32
N PRO A 264 -15.59 13.84 3.81
CA PRO A 264 -15.98 15.01 3.02
C PRO A 264 -14.82 15.93 2.64
N GLU A 265 -13.76 16.01 3.46
CA GLU A 265 -12.61 16.85 3.14
C GLU A 265 -11.79 16.25 2.00
N ILE A 266 -11.64 14.92 1.96
CA ILE A 266 -11.00 14.20 0.86
C ILE A 266 -11.84 14.30 -0.41
N GLN A 267 -13.16 14.07 -0.32
CA GLN A 267 -14.07 14.19 -1.46
C GLN A 267 -14.03 15.58 -2.10
N LYS A 268 -13.96 16.63 -1.28
CA LYS A 268 -13.90 18.02 -1.76
C LYS A 268 -12.70 18.29 -2.69
N ASN A 269 -11.59 17.60 -2.47
CA ASN A 269 -10.38 17.74 -3.29
C ASN A 269 -10.28 16.68 -4.41
N MET A 270 -11.22 15.72 -4.46
CA MET A 270 -11.22 14.63 -5.43
C MET A 270 -11.64 15.13 -6.82
N GLY A 271 -10.65 15.50 -7.64
CA GLY A 271 -10.87 15.93 -9.02
C GLY A 271 -11.27 14.78 -9.93
N ALA A 272 -10.76 13.57 -9.69
CA ALA A 272 -11.21 12.35 -10.35
C ALA A 272 -11.14 11.11 -9.45
N HIS A 273 -12.02 10.15 -9.74
CA HIS A 273 -12.04 8.84 -9.12
C HIS A 273 -12.04 7.74 -10.19
N LEU A 274 -10.93 7.01 -10.30
CA LEU A 274 -10.73 5.94 -11.27
C LEU A 274 -11.06 4.60 -10.60
N GLY A 275 -12.12 3.95 -11.07
CA GLY A 275 -12.53 2.65 -10.54
C GLY A 275 -11.90 1.50 -11.32
N CYS A 276 -11.28 0.55 -10.63
CA CYS A 276 -10.70 -0.64 -11.25
C CYS A 276 -11.52 -1.90 -10.93
N ALA A 277 -11.95 -2.63 -11.96
CA ALA A 277 -12.74 -3.85 -11.78
C ALA A 277 -12.27 -4.99 -12.71
N HIS A 278 -12.56 -6.23 -12.29
CA HIS A 278 -12.18 -7.42 -13.04
C HIS A 278 -13.23 -7.82 -14.09
N ASP A 279 -14.50 -7.54 -13.82
CA ASP A 279 -15.64 -7.99 -14.64
C ASP A 279 -16.81 -6.99 -14.54
N PRO A 280 -17.83 -7.12 -15.42
CA PRO A 280 -19.02 -6.27 -15.42
C PRO A 280 -19.77 -6.18 -14.08
N MET A 281 -19.88 -7.28 -13.32
CA MET A 281 -20.60 -7.28 -12.04
C MET A 281 -19.84 -6.45 -11.01
N GLY A 282 -18.54 -6.66 -10.91
CA GLY A 282 -17.66 -5.86 -10.06
C GLY A 282 -17.69 -4.38 -10.44
N ALA A 283 -17.67 -4.06 -11.74
CA ALA A 283 -17.76 -2.70 -12.25
C ALA A 283 -19.07 -2.02 -11.85
N THR A 284 -20.20 -2.70 -12.05
CA THR A 284 -21.53 -2.22 -11.64
C THR A 284 -21.56 -1.94 -10.15
N LYS A 285 -21.15 -2.90 -9.32
CA LYS A 285 -21.25 -2.73 -7.87
C LYS A 285 -20.30 -1.65 -7.34
N LEU A 286 -19.11 -1.53 -7.92
CA LEU A 286 -18.18 -0.46 -7.59
C LEU A 286 -18.80 0.92 -7.89
N ALA A 287 -19.37 1.10 -9.09
CA ALA A 287 -20.02 2.34 -9.48
C ALA A 287 -21.18 2.70 -8.55
N GLU A 288 -22.09 1.76 -8.27
CA GLU A 288 -23.21 1.96 -7.34
C GLU A 288 -22.76 2.41 -5.95
N VAL A 289 -21.76 1.72 -5.40
CA VAL A 289 -21.30 1.97 -4.02
C VAL A 289 -20.58 3.31 -3.92
N CYS A 290 -19.73 3.63 -4.91
CA CYS A 290 -19.03 4.89 -4.99
C CYS A 290 -20.01 6.08 -5.16
N GLU A 291 -21.06 5.93 -5.97
CA GLU A 291 -22.15 6.91 -6.07
C GLU A 291 -22.85 7.10 -4.72
N GLN A 292 -23.24 6.01 -4.05
CA GLN A 292 -23.98 6.04 -2.78
C GLN A 292 -23.23 6.74 -1.63
N ILE A 293 -21.89 6.68 -1.64
CA ILE A 293 -21.07 7.32 -0.60
C ILE A 293 -20.63 8.74 -0.95
N GLY A 294 -21.07 9.29 -2.10
CA GLY A 294 -20.71 10.64 -2.53
C GLY A 294 -19.33 10.76 -3.18
N ALA A 295 -18.73 9.64 -3.61
CA ALA A 295 -17.44 9.60 -4.31
C ALA A 295 -17.60 8.93 -5.69
N PRO A 296 -18.43 9.47 -6.60
CA PRO A 296 -18.78 8.84 -7.86
C PRO A 296 -17.55 8.60 -8.74
N LEU A 297 -17.58 7.52 -9.53
CA LEU A 297 -16.48 7.21 -10.45
C LEU A 297 -16.50 8.18 -11.64
N THR A 298 -15.32 8.69 -12.00
CA THR A 298 -15.11 9.45 -13.23
C THR A 298 -14.99 8.52 -14.44
N LEU A 299 -14.35 7.37 -14.26
CA LEU A 299 -14.21 6.33 -15.28
C LEU A 299 -13.94 4.96 -14.65
N ILE A 300 -14.08 3.92 -15.47
CA ILE A 300 -13.71 2.55 -15.11
C ILE A 300 -12.55 2.06 -15.98
N SER A 301 -11.62 1.37 -15.34
CA SER A 301 -10.45 0.72 -15.94
C SER A 301 -10.21 -0.66 -15.31
N GLY A 302 -9.06 -1.27 -15.59
CA GLY A 302 -8.70 -2.63 -15.15
C GLY A 302 -9.14 -3.72 -16.12
N PRO A 303 -9.06 -5.01 -15.74
CA PRO A 303 -9.31 -6.14 -16.64
C PRO A 303 -10.68 -6.14 -17.32
N VAL A 304 -11.70 -5.53 -16.72
CA VAL A 304 -13.01 -5.34 -17.36
C VAL A 304 -12.94 -4.53 -18.66
N THR A 305 -11.85 -3.79 -18.88
CA THR A 305 -11.60 -3.00 -20.10
C THR A 305 -10.62 -3.64 -21.08
N ASP A 306 -10.26 -4.92 -20.91
CA ASP A 306 -9.28 -5.59 -21.78
C ASP A 306 -9.83 -5.91 -23.18
N ASN A 307 -11.15 -5.88 -23.38
CA ASN A 307 -11.78 -6.09 -24.68
C ASN A 307 -13.09 -5.29 -24.85
N GLU A 308 -13.60 -5.28 -26.08
CA GLU A 308 -14.78 -4.53 -26.47
C GLU A 308 -16.06 -4.91 -25.70
N VAL A 309 -16.21 -6.16 -25.26
CA VAL A 309 -17.42 -6.62 -24.57
C VAL A 309 -17.56 -5.90 -23.24
N GLY A 310 -16.49 -5.86 -22.45
CA GLY A 310 -16.50 -5.18 -21.16
C GLY A 310 -16.56 -3.65 -21.29
N VAL A 311 -15.85 -3.08 -22.27
CA VAL A 311 -15.93 -1.64 -22.60
C VAL A 311 -17.35 -1.24 -23.00
N ASN A 312 -18.00 -2.01 -23.87
CA ASN A 312 -19.36 -1.75 -24.32
C ASN A 312 -20.38 -1.91 -23.19
N PHE A 313 -20.18 -2.89 -22.30
CA PHE A 313 -21.02 -3.05 -21.12
C PHE A 313 -21.00 -1.79 -20.25
N ILE A 314 -19.82 -1.30 -19.88
CA ILE A 314 -19.68 -0.13 -19.01
C ILE A 314 -20.33 1.10 -19.66
N LYS A 315 -20.03 1.36 -20.94
CA LYS A 315 -20.60 2.50 -21.66
C LYS A 315 -22.13 2.43 -21.74
N LYS A 316 -22.68 1.25 -22.03
CA LYS A 316 -24.12 1.06 -22.24
C LYS A 316 -24.92 1.04 -20.95
N PHE A 317 -24.44 0.36 -19.92
CA PHE A 317 -25.22 0.07 -18.71
C PHE A 317 -24.86 0.96 -17.52
N LEU A 318 -23.61 1.44 -17.45
CA LEU A 318 -23.16 2.32 -16.35
C LEU A 318 -23.07 3.78 -16.79
N ASN A 319 -23.17 4.06 -18.10
CA ASN A 319 -23.03 5.40 -18.67
C ASN A 319 -21.72 6.10 -18.22
N LEU A 320 -20.66 5.31 -18.04
CA LEU A 320 -19.34 5.78 -17.64
C LEU A 320 -18.33 5.57 -18.77
N PRO A 321 -17.30 6.42 -18.87
CA PRO A 321 -16.13 6.14 -19.68
C PRO A 321 -15.47 4.82 -19.24
N ALA A 322 -15.10 4.00 -20.22
CA ALA A 322 -14.35 2.77 -20.03
C ALA A 322 -13.05 2.88 -20.83
N LEU A 323 -11.93 3.06 -20.13
CA LEU A 323 -10.63 3.32 -20.73
C LEU A 323 -9.59 2.40 -20.09
N ASN A 324 -8.92 1.60 -20.92
CA ASN A 324 -7.85 0.74 -20.45
C ASN A 324 -6.55 1.54 -20.36
N ALA A 325 -6.00 1.69 -19.16
CA ALA A 325 -4.82 2.52 -18.94
C ALA A 325 -3.57 2.03 -19.70
N LEU A 326 -3.47 0.73 -20.00
CA LEU A 326 -2.33 0.16 -20.72
C LEU A 326 -2.40 0.40 -22.23
N THR A 327 -3.58 0.28 -22.82
CA THR A 327 -3.76 0.34 -24.28
C THR A 327 -4.25 1.70 -24.76
N GLN A 328 -4.83 2.52 -23.87
CA GLN A 328 -5.39 3.84 -24.18
C GLN A 328 -4.91 4.96 -23.23
N PRO A 329 -3.60 5.07 -22.92
CA PRO A 329 -3.11 6.06 -21.96
C PRO A 329 -3.36 7.52 -22.38
N GLN A 330 -3.36 7.81 -23.68
CA GLN A 330 -3.64 9.16 -24.18
C GLN A 330 -5.12 9.55 -24.03
N ASP A 331 -6.04 8.61 -24.27
CA ASP A 331 -7.48 8.83 -24.06
C ASP A 331 -7.78 9.05 -22.58
N LEU A 332 -7.12 8.27 -21.70
CA LEU A 332 -7.19 8.42 -20.26
C LEU A 332 -6.76 9.84 -19.84
N PHE A 333 -5.59 10.31 -20.30
CA PHE A 333 -5.13 11.66 -20.01
C PHE A 333 -6.08 12.74 -20.54
N ASN A 334 -6.55 12.61 -21.79
CA ASN A 334 -7.47 13.59 -22.38
C ASN A 334 -8.75 13.70 -21.56
N HIS A 335 -9.26 12.58 -21.02
CA HIS A 335 -10.43 12.58 -20.16
C HIS A 335 -10.17 13.24 -18.79
N LEU A 336 -8.98 13.06 -18.20
CA LEU A 336 -8.63 13.62 -16.87
C LEU A 336 -8.22 15.09 -16.92
N SER A 337 -7.58 15.53 -18.01
CA SER A 337 -7.09 16.90 -18.16
C SER A 337 -8.20 17.94 -18.39
N LEU A 338 -9.40 17.52 -18.80
CA LEU A 338 -10.53 18.41 -19.05
C LEU A 338 -11.27 18.86 -17.76
N PRO A 339 -11.51 17.99 -16.75
CA PRO A 339 -12.24 18.35 -15.53
C PRO A 339 -11.38 18.50 -14.27
N CYS A 340 -10.23 17.80 -14.17
CA CYS A 340 -9.57 17.56 -12.87
C CYS A 340 -8.40 18.51 -12.56
N LEU A 341 -7.80 19.11 -13.58
CA LEU A 341 -6.60 19.98 -13.47
C LEU A 341 -6.92 21.46 -13.74
N LYS A 342 -8.19 21.78 -14.04
CA LYS A 342 -8.69 23.14 -14.18
C LYS A 342 -9.60 23.48 -13.00
N GLN A 343 -9.01 23.77 -11.85
CA GLN A 343 -9.66 24.52 -10.78
C GLN A 343 -8.74 25.62 -10.29
#